data_AF-A0A969X6N5-F1
#
_entry.id   AF-A0A969X6N5-F1
#
_cell.length_a   1.000
_cell.length_b   1.000
_cell.length_c   1.000
_cell.angle_alpha   90.00
_cell.angle_beta   90.00
_cell.angle_gamma   90.00
#
_symmetry.space_group_name_H-M   'P 1'
#
loop_
_entity.id
_entity.type
_entity.pdbx_description
1 polymer ?
#
loop_
_entity_poly.entity_id
_entity_poly.type
_entity_poly.pdbx_seq_one_letter_code
_entity_poly.pdbx_strand_id
1 'polypeptide(L)'
;MSDNLNLSRNNFYKEQNFAHGFVELLAMPERNLEKLSQLQGIKEINGRIVEEVRVNIPGFEENVCLKLVSIELSRERRINEPKLLQGEALGGKDLSIWIDNQ
;
A
#
# COMPACT_ATOMS: atom_id res chain seq x y z
N MET A 1 -21.67 22.52 0.65
CA MET A 1 -21.46 21.07 0.39
C MET A 1 -20.10 20.79 -0.26
N SER A 2 -19.64 21.58 -1.24
CA SER A 2 -18.31 21.42 -1.87
C SER A 2 -17.13 21.49 -0.86
N ASP A 3 -17.21 22.39 0.12
CA ASP A 3 -16.09 22.60 1.07
C ASP A 3 -15.85 21.40 1.99
N ASN A 4 -16.91 20.73 2.45
CA ASN A 4 -16.78 19.54 3.30
C ASN A 4 -16.15 18.36 2.56
N LEU A 5 -16.49 18.17 1.28
CA LEU A 5 -15.89 17.11 0.47
C LEU A 5 -14.40 17.37 0.24
N ASN A 6 -14.04 18.61 -0.11
CA ASN A 6 -12.64 18.99 -0.31
C ASN A 6 -11.82 18.85 0.98
N LEU A 7 -12.37 19.27 2.12
CA LEU A 7 -11.73 19.11 3.42
C LEU A 7 -11.52 17.63 3.76
N SER A 8 -12.56 16.80 3.60
CA SER A 8 -12.49 15.36 3.90
C SER A 8 -11.45 14.66 3.03
N ARG A 9 -11.44 14.95 1.71
CA ARG A 9 -10.42 14.44 0.79
C ARG A 9 -9.01 14.87 1.21
N ASN A 10 -8.80 16.16 1.46
CA ASN A 10 -7.47 16.69 1.79
C ASN A 10 -6.96 16.10 3.11
N ASN A 11 -7.84 15.91 4.10
CA ASN A 11 -7.50 15.25 5.36
C ASN A 11 -7.11 13.79 5.11
N PHE A 12 -7.89 13.04 4.34
CA PHE A 12 -7.56 11.66 4.01
C PHE A 12 -6.19 11.53 3.31
N TYR A 13 -5.93 12.36 2.29
CA TYR A 13 -4.66 12.35 1.57
C TYR A 13 -3.46 12.66 2.48
N LYS A 14 -3.65 13.60 3.42
CA LYS A 14 -2.62 13.99 4.40
C LYS A 14 -2.40 12.93 5.47
N GLU A 15 -3.48 12.31 5.97
CA GLU A 15 -3.44 11.29 7.02
C GLU A 15 -2.78 9.99 6.52
N GLN A 16 -3.10 9.56 5.30
CA GLN A 16 -2.54 8.34 4.72
C GLN A 16 -1.17 8.54 4.05
N ASN A 17 -0.58 9.74 4.20
CA ASN A 17 0.76 10.08 3.69
C ASN A 17 0.93 9.69 2.21
N PHE A 18 0.01 10.13 1.35
CA PHE A 18 0.03 9.72 -0.06
C PHE A 18 1.32 10.15 -0.77
N ALA A 19 1.88 9.23 -1.56
CA ALA A 19 3.06 9.50 -2.36
C ALA A 19 2.78 10.60 -3.40
N HIS A 20 3.79 11.44 -3.65
CA HIS A 20 3.73 12.43 -4.72
C HIS A 20 4.10 11.84 -6.09
N GLY A 21 4.66 10.62 -6.13
CA GLY A 21 5.08 9.96 -7.35
C GLY A 21 5.28 8.45 -7.13
N PHE A 22 5.29 7.71 -8.23
CA PHE A 22 5.44 6.26 -8.27
C PHE A 22 6.42 5.88 -9.36
N VAL A 23 7.16 4.79 -9.14
CA VAL A 23 8.04 4.17 -10.13
C VAL A 23 7.95 2.66 -9.97
N GLU A 24 7.94 1.94 -11.09
CA GLU A 24 8.02 0.49 -11.12
C GLU A 24 9.46 0.07 -11.40
N LEU A 25 9.98 -0.86 -10.61
CA LEU A 25 11.35 -1.37 -10.74
C LEU A 25 11.29 -2.79 -11.29
N LEU A 26 11.89 -3.02 -12.46
CA LEU A 26 11.91 -4.35 -13.10
C LEU A 26 12.75 -5.36 -12.29
N ALA A 27 13.86 -4.91 -11.70
CA ALA A 27 14.69 -5.72 -10.83
C ALA A 27 15.58 -4.83 -9.95
N MET A 28 15.43 -4.91 -8.63
CA MET A 28 16.35 -4.30 -7.67
C MET A 28 16.30 -5.05 -6.33
N PRO A 29 17.44 -5.45 -5.76
CA PRO A 29 17.48 -5.96 -4.40
C PRO A 29 16.98 -4.90 -3.42
N GLU A 30 16.12 -5.27 -2.47
CA GLU A 30 15.54 -4.36 -1.47
C GLU A 30 16.60 -3.50 -0.77
N ARG A 31 17.75 -4.09 -0.43
CA ARG A 31 18.89 -3.38 0.19
C ARG A 31 19.42 -2.19 -0.62
N ASN A 32 19.16 -2.14 -1.92
CA ASN A 32 19.61 -1.06 -2.79
C ASN A 32 18.57 0.07 -2.90
N LEU A 33 17.35 -0.12 -2.38
CA LEU A 33 16.28 0.85 -2.43
C LEU A 33 16.66 2.16 -1.71
N GLU A 34 17.39 2.06 -0.60
CA GLU A 34 17.90 3.22 0.17
C GLU A 34 18.81 4.13 -0.66
N LYS A 35 19.44 3.63 -1.73
CA LYS A 35 20.25 4.48 -2.61
C LYS A 35 19.38 5.48 -3.38
N LEU A 36 18.14 5.11 -3.67
CA LEU A 36 17.20 6.00 -4.36
C LEU A 36 16.82 7.18 -3.45
N SER A 37 16.78 7.01 -2.12
CA SER A 37 16.49 8.13 -1.21
C SER A 37 17.61 9.16 -1.12
N GLN A 38 18.78 8.89 -1.72
CA GLN A 38 19.89 9.85 -1.80
C GLN A 38 19.77 10.80 -3.02
N LEU A 39 18.84 10.55 -3.93
CA LEU A 39 18.64 11.41 -5.10
C LEU A 39 18.04 12.76 -4.69
N GLN A 40 18.55 13.84 -5.28
CA GLN A 40 18.05 15.18 -5.03
C GLN A 40 16.55 15.27 -5.37
N GLY A 41 15.77 15.87 -4.46
CA GLY A 41 14.33 16.02 -4.61
C GLY A 41 13.51 14.85 -4.07
N ILE A 42 14.15 13.75 -3.65
CA ILE A 42 13.47 12.64 -2.98
C ILE A 42 13.54 12.85 -1.47
N LYS A 43 12.37 12.99 -0.84
CA LYS A 43 12.24 13.12 0.62
C LYS A 43 12.18 11.77 1.33
N GLU A 44 11.42 10.83 0.78
CA GLU A 44 11.11 9.56 1.40
C GLU A 44 10.77 8.52 0.32
N ILE A 45 11.09 7.25 0.56
CA ILE A 45 10.78 6.12 -0.32
C ILE A 45 10.21 4.97 0.52
N ASN A 46 9.18 4.31 -0.01
CA ASN A 46 8.69 3.05 0.49
C ASN A 46 8.56 2.06 -0.67
N GLY A 47 9.30 0.95 -0.61
CA GLY A 47 9.27 -0.11 -1.59
C GLY A 47 8.17 -1.11 -1.26
N ARG A 48 7.53 -1.66 -2.29
CA ARG A 48 6.49 -2.69 -2.14
C ARG A 48 6.62 -3.71 -3.25
N ILE A 49 6.37 -4.96 -2.91
CA ILE A 49 6.13 -6.04 -3.86
C ILE A 49 4.66 -5.97 -4.25
N VAL A 50 4.41 -5.99 -5.55
CA VAL A 50 3.06 -5.92 -6.12
C VAL A 50 2.92 -7.07 -7.11
N GLU A 51 1.97 -7.96 -6.86
CA GLU A 51 1.77 -9.17 -7.65
C GLU A 51 0.31 -9.35 -8.00
N GLU A 52 0.02 -9.76 -9.24
CA GLU A 52 -1.32 -10.15 -9.65
C GLU A 52 -1.47 -11.66 -9.51
N VAL A 53 -2.45 -12.09 -8.71
CA VAL A 53 -2.68 -13.50 -8.39
C VAL A 53 -4.09 -13.92 -8.72
N ARG A 54 -4.25 -15.14 -9.22
CA ARG A 54 -5.57 -15.79 -9.33
C ARG A 54 -5.88 -16.48 -8.01
N VAL A 55 -7.06 -16.20 -7.47
CA VAL A 55 -7.52 -16.79 -6.21
C VAL A 55 -8.56 -17.85 -6.52
N ASN A 56 -8.36 -19.03 -5.94
CA ASN A 56 -9.37 -20.07 -5.93
C ASN A 56 -10.25 -19.89 -4.69
N ILE A 57 -11.51 -19.52 -4.90
CA ILE A 57 -12.50 -19.38 -3.83
C ILE A 57 -13.47 -20.56 -3.95
N PRO A 58 -13.50 -21.49 -2.98
CA PRO A 58 -14.42 -22.62 -3.03
C PRO A 58 -15.87 -22.15 -3.19
N GLY A 59 -16.56 -22.66 -4.21
CA GLY A 59 -17.96 -22.32 -4.50
C GLY A 59 -18.16 -21.08 -5.38
N PHE A 60 -17.08 -20.42 -5.83
CA PHE A 60 -17.14 -19.40 -6.87
C PHE A 60 -16.60 -19.99 -8.19
N GLU A 61 -17.42 -19.98 -9.23
CA GLU A 61 -17.01 -20.49 -10.55
C GLU A 61 -16.22 -19.47 -11.37
N GLU A 62 -16.31 -18.19 -11.00
CA GLU A 62 -15.57 -17.11 -11.68
C GLU A 62 -14.13 -17.02 -11.19
N ASN A 63 -13.20 -16.80 -12.12
CA ASN A 63 -11.80 -16.54 -11.79
C ASN A 63 -11.67 -15.14 -11.17
N VAL A 64 -11.38 -15.08 -9.88
CA VAL A 64 -11.09 -13.83 -9.17
C VAL A 64 -9.59 -13.53 -9.28
N CYS A 65 -9.25 -12.36 -9.81
CA CYS A 65 -7.88 -11.84 -9.83
C CYS A 65 -7.73 -10.81 -8.71
N LEU A 66 -6.71 -10.96 -7.87
CA LEU A 66 -6.35 -9.98 -6.85
C LEU A 66 -5.01 -9.35 -7.18
N LYS A 67 -4.87 -8.07 -6.86
CA LYS A 67 -3.58 -7.38 -6.81
C LYS A 67 -3.09 -7.37 -5.37
N LEU A 68 -2.11 -8.21 -5.07
CA LEU A 68 -1.47 -8.24 -3.77
C LEU A 68 -0.44 -7.11 -3.68
N VAL A 69 -0.47 -6.38 -2.58
CA VAL A 69 0.49 -5.30 -2.29
C VAL A 69 1.08 -5.58 -0.91
N SER A 70 2.39 -5.78 -0.84
CA SER A 70 3.08 -6.03 0.44
C SER A 70 3.07 -4.78 1.33
N ILE A 71 3.02 -4.98 2.65
CA ILE A 71 3.11 -3.91 3.65
C ILE A 71 4.30 -4.19 4.58
N GLU A 72 5.23 -3.24 4.67
CA GLU A 72 6.34 -3.29 5.63
C GLU A 72 5.83 -2.89 7.02
N LEU A 73 5.78 -3.79 8.00
CA LEU A 73 5.19 -3.49 9.31
C LEU A 73 6.15 -2.79 10.30
N SER A 74 7.45 -2.73 9.99
CA SER A 74 8.50 -2.22 10.89
C SER A 74 8.53 -0.70 11.02
N ARG A 75 7.96 0.04 10.06
CA ARG A 75 8.01 1.51 10.02
C ARG A 75 6.73 2.14 10.54
N GLU A 76 6.88 3.15 11.38
CA GLU A 76 5.77 4.02 11.77
C GLU A 76 5.48 5.02 10.63
N ARG A 77 4.19 5.32 10.40
CA ARG A 77 3.70 6.35 9.46
C ARG A 77 4.23 6.23 8.02
N ARG A 78 3.91 5.11 7.36
CA ARG A 78 4.38 4.78 6.00
C ARG A 78 3.73 5.64 4.93
N ILE A 79 4.42 5.81 3.82
CA ILE A 79 3.83 6.36 2.59
C ILE A 79 2.69 5.44 2.13
N ASN A 80 1.55 6.01 1.72
CA ASN A 80 0.36 5.28 1.28
C ASN A 80 -0.11 4.24 2.31
N GLU A 81 -0.15 4.61 3.58
CA GLU A 81 -0.65 3.73 4.64
C GLU A 81 -2.13 3.40 4.40
N PRO A 82 -2.54 2.13 4.39
CA PRO A 82 -3.96 1.79 4.32
C PRO A 82 -4.65 2.11 5.64
N LYS A 83 -5.82 2.73 5.56
CA LYS A 83 -6.69 2.93 6.73
C LYS A 83 -7.49 1.66 7.00
N LEU A 84 -7.19 0.98 8.10
CA LEU A 84 -8.01 -0.13 8.57
C LEU A 84 -9.38 0.39 9.02
N LEU A 85 -10.44 0.02 8.30
CA LEU A 85 -11.81 0.38 8.65
C LEU A 85 -12.43 -0.59 9.66
N GLN A 86 -12.14 -1.88 9.51
CA GLN A 86 -12.67 -2.97 10.34
C GLN A 86 -11.70 -4.16 10.35
N GLY A 87 -11.77 -4.98 11.39
CA GLY A 87 -10.91 -6.17 11.55
C GLY A 87 -9.67 -5.89 12.40
N GLU A 88 -8.62 -6.68 12.20
CA GLU A 88 -7.43 -6.69 13.04
C GLU A 88 -6.20 -6.12 12.32
N ALA A 89 -5.26 -5.60 13.11
CA ALA A 89 -3.97 -5.16 12.62
C ALA A 89 -3.18 -6.32 12.00
N LEU A 90 -2.47 -6.08 10.88
CA LEU A 90 -1.54 -7.08 10.36
C LEU A 90 -0.41 -7.34 11.37
N GLY A 91 -0.17 -8.61 11.67
CA GLY A 91 0.92 -9.06 12.53
C GLY A 91 2.02 -9.77 11.73
N GLY A 92 3.27 -9.69 12.19
CA GLY A 92 4.40 -10.31 11.50
C GLY A 92 4.54 -11.83 11.68
N LYS A 93 3.59 -12.50 12.34
CA LYS A 93 3.67 -13.94 12.65
C LYS A 93 2.69 -14.79 11.86
N ASP A 94 1.61 -14.20 11.37
CA ASP A 94 0.53 -14.91 10.70
C ASP A 94 0.40 -14.44 9.25
N LEU A 95 0.04 -15.37 8.36
CA LEU A 95 -0.26 -15.04 6.96
C LEU A 95 -1.64 -14.36 6.90
N SER A 96 -1.65 -13.05 7.09
CA SER A 96 -2.87 -12.23 7.09
C SER A 96 -2.90 -11.31 5.88
N ILE A 97 -4.10 -11.05 5.38
CA ILE A 97 -4.35 -10.10 4.29
C ILE A 97 -5.46 -9.13 4.71
N TRP A 98 -5.31 -7.88 4.28
CA TRP A 98 -6.43 -6.94 4.25
C TRP A 98 -7.01 -6.91 2.84
N ILE A 99 -8.34 -6.80 2.77
CA ILE A 99 -9.09 -6.69 1.52
C ILE A 99 -9.61 -5.25 1.44
N ASP A 100 -9.54 -4.64 0.25
CA ASP A 100 -10.11 -3.30 0.06
C ASP A 100 -11.63 -3.31 0.23
N ASN A 101 -12.20 -2.13 0.47
CA ASN A 101 -13.63 -1.93 0.43
C ASN A 101 -14.03 -1.40 -0.96
N GLN A 102 -14.48 -2.27 -1.85
CA GLN A 102 -15.08 -1.84 -3.12
C GLN A 102 -16.27 -0.90 -2.90
#